data_AF-A0A8J3C2Y9-F1
#
_entry.id   AF-A0A8J3C2Y9-F1
#
_cell.length_a   1.000
_cell.length_b   1.000
_cell.length_c   1.000
_cell.angle_alpha   90.00
_cell.angle_beta   90.00
_cell.angle_gamma   90.00
#
_symmetry.space_group_name_H-M   'P 1'
#
loop_
_entity.id
_entity.type
_entity.pdbx_description
1 polymer ?
#
loop_
_entity_poly.entity_id
_entity_poly.type
_entity_poly.pdbx_seq_one_letter_code
_entity_poly.pdbx_strand_id
1 'polypeptide(L)'
;MRDRHFPPLAGERVDVFGPLHGGEREMWRGRCGIAEYAFDEPASMPRWTLPESTEVLVTDQRLLYVHAADGGDEIVCGELRWLWPQYLRVQPGARGGDRGAAATQVQLVCGGADGTHPAMVLAGGDIATVADADHLANAIRQAIARFRVENAEKLGLGSGQARMLSRLLMAPEFSNHQGGEGQTVSLLGALLVRRPPAEADGISHDELAADVPTVNLSERAESIRRTAARIAANSGRYRPGGRLTDNRAASAVMRGPRRG
;
A
#
# COMPACT_ATOMS: atom_id res chain seq x y z
N MET A 1 -3.86 45.67 -2.98
CA MET A 1 -2.85 44.59 -2.98
C MET A 1 -3.52 43.36 -2.38
N ARG A 2 -4.21 42.60 -3.23
CA ARG A 2 -4.91 41.35 -2.88
C ARG A 2 -4.47 40.36 -3.96
N ASP A 3 -3.55 39.46 -3.61
CA ASP A 3 -3.23 38.36 -4.50
C ASP A 3 -4.42 37.41 -4.51
N ARG A 4 -5.14 37.45 -5.63
CA ARG A 4 -6.13 36.46 -5.99
C ARG A 4 -5.39 35.15 -6.17
N HIS A 5 -5.65 34.21 -5.28
CA HIS A 5 -5.44 32.80 -5.52
C HIS A 5 -6.07 32.44 -6.87
N PHE A 6 -5.23 32.23 -7.88
CA PHE A 6 -5.64 31.50 -9.06
C PHE A 6 -5.96 30.08 -8.59
N PRO A 7 -7.14 29.53 -8.90
CA PRO A 7 -7.32 28.08 -8.77
C PRO A 7 -6.27 27.41 -9.67
N PRO A 8 -5.64 26.31 -9.22
CA PRO A 8 -4.71 25.56 -10.06
C PRO A 8 -5.41 25.22 -11.38
N LEU A 9 -4.72 25.44 -12.49
CA LEU A 9 -5.22 25.08 -13.81
C LEU A 9 -5.55 23.58 -13.80
N ALA A 10 -6.67 23.19 -14.42
CA ALA A 10 -7.02 21.79 -14.57
C ALA A 10 -5.85 21.03 -15.23
N GLY A 11 -5.15 20.21 -14.44
CA GLY A 11 -3.95 19.47 -14.86
C GLY A 11 -2.66 19.81 -14.11
N GLU A 12 -2.63 20.89 -13.31
CA GLU A 12 -1.48 21.20 -12.45
C GLU A 12 -1.53 20.31 -11.21
N ARG A 13 -0.71 19.25 -11.21
CA ARG A 13 -0.58 18.32 -10.08
C ARG A 13 -0.02 19.10 -8.89
N VAL A 14 -0.85 19.31 -7.87
CA VAL A 14 -0.38 19.80 -6.57
C VAL A 14 0.61 18.77 -6.03
N ASP A 15 1.84 19.18 -5.75
CA ASP A 15 2.85 18.27 -5.22
C ASP A 15 2.56 17.94 -3.76
N VAL A 16 1.81 16.86 -3.55
CA VAL A 16 1.37 16.40 -2.21
C VAL A 16 2.49 15.78 -1.38
N PHE A 17 3.61 15.39 -2.00
CA PHE A 17 4.74 14.77 -1.32
C PHE A 17 5.77 15.79 -0.81
N GLY A 18 5.70 17.03 -1.30
CA GLY A 18 6.72 18.05 -1.06
C GLY A 18 8.08 17.67 -1.66
N PRO A 19 9.14 18.44 -1.35
CA PRO A 19 10.45 18.20 -1.92
C PRO A 19 11.03 16.86 -1.47
N LEU A 20 11.59 16.12 -2.43
CA LEU A 20 12.36 14.91 -2.14
C LEU A 20 13.67 15.28 -1.43
N HIS A 21 14.05 14.47 -0.46
CA HIS A 21 15.17 14.77 0.44
C HIS A 21 16.42 13.99 0.03
N GLY A 22 17.60 14.56 0.25
CA GLY A 22 18.87 13.83 0.14
C GLY A 22 19.21 13.30 -1.27
N GLY A 23 18.73 13.98 -2.32
CA GLY A 23 18.98 13.57 -3.71
C GLY A 23 18.15 12.36 -4.17
N GLU A 24 17.11 12.00 -3.41
CA GLU A 24 16.11 10.99 -3.77
C GLU A 24 15.50 11.32 -5.15
N ARG A 25 15.46 10.33 -6.04
CA ARG A 25 14.99 10.48 -7.42
C ARG A 25 13.63 9.81 -7.60
N GLU A 26 12.71 10.51 -8.25
CA GLU A 26 11.45 9.94 -8.71
C GLU A 26 11.70 8.91 -9.81
N MET A 27 11.09 7.73 -9.64
CA MET A 27 11.15 6.62 -10.59
C MET A 27 9.80 6.41 -11.28
N TRP A 28 8.70 6.66 -10.56
CA TRP A 28 7.34 6.61 -11.09
C TRP A 28 6.39 7.41 -10.18
N ARG A 29 5.36 8.05 -10.77
CA ARG A 29 4.30 8.75 -10.05
C ARG A 29 2.96 8.55 -10.77
N GLY A 30 1.92 8.23 -10.01
CA GLY A 30 0.56 8.07 -10.52
C GLY A 30 -0.45 7.80 -9.42
N ARG A 31 -1.70 7.59 -9.81
CA ARG A 31 -2.79 7.25 -8.88
C ARG A 31 -3.16 5.79 -8.98
N CYS A 32 -3.30 5.10 -7.85
CA CYS A 32 -3.79 3.73 -7.83
C CYS A 32 -4.33 3.37 -6.45
N GLY A 33 -5.19 2.34 -6.40
CA GLY A 33 -5.71 1.81 -5.15
C GLY A 33 -4.60 1.10 -4.40
N ILE A 34 -4.61 1.24 -3.07
CA ILE A 34 -3.62 0.62 -2.20
C ILE A 34 -4.34 -0.27 -1.19
N ALA A 35 -3.81 -1.44 -0.92
CA ALA A 35 -4.30 -2.29 0.15
C ALA A 35 -3.16 -2.96 0.90
N GLU A 36 -3.37 -3.23 2.19
CA GLU A 36 -2.52 -4.17 2.92
C GLU A 36 -3.22 -5.51 3.01
N TYR A 37 -2.51 -6.57 2.64
CA TYR A 37 -2.89 -7.95 2.86
C TYR A 37 -1.94 -8.61 3.85
N ALA A 38 -2.41 -9.67 4.49
CA ALA A 38 -1.58 -10.60 5.22
C ALA A 38 -1.74 -11.98 4.61
N PHE A 39 -0.75 -12.45 3.88
CA PHE A 39 -0.80 -13.75 3.21
C PHE A 39 -0.50 -14.93 4.15
N ASP A 40 -0.80 -14.79 5.45
CA ASP A 40 -0.71 -15.85 6.46
C ASP A 40 -1.93 -16.79 6.43
N GLU A 41 -3.05 -16.38 5.84
CA GLU A 41 -4.28 -17.19 5.71
C GLU A 41 -4.73 -17.35 4.24
N PRO A 42 -5.18 -18.54 3.80
CA PRO A 42 -5.80 -18.72 2.50
C PRO A 42 -7.12 -17.93 2.43
N ALA A 43 -7.24 -17.06 1.41
CA ALA A 43 -8.33 -16.08 1.24
C ALA A 43 -8.30 -14.90 2.24
N SER A 44 -7.12 -14.31 2.42
CA SER A 44 -6.93 -13.12 3.24
C SER A 44 -7.65 -11.91 2.62
N MET A 45 -8.66 -11.40 3.32
CA MET A 45 -9.22 -10.08 3.04
C MET A 45 -8.17 -9.00 3.30
N PRO A 46 -8.21 -7.86 2.58
CA PRO A 46 -7.32 -6.75 2.91
C PRO A 46 -7.60 -6.27 4.34
N ARG A 47 -6.53 -6.02 5.11
CA ARG A 47 -6.61 -5.40 6.44
C ARG A 47 -7.12 -3.97 6.36
N TRP A 48 -6.74 -3.26 5.30
CA TRP A 48 -7.26 -1.95 4.95
C TRP A 48 -7.07 -1.71 3.44
N THR A 49 -7.84 -0.74 2.92
CA THR A 49 -7.80 -0.33 1.51
C THR A 49 -7.91 1.19 1.40
N LEU A 50 -7.25 1.76 0.41
CA LEU A 50 -7.38 3.14 -0.07
C LEU A 50 -7.85 3.13 -1.54
N PRO A 51 -8.66 4.10 -1.96
CA PRO A 51 -9.29 4.11 -3.28
C PRO A 51 -8.29 4.40 -4.41
N GLU A 52 -8.72 4.16 -5.66
CA GLU A 52 -7.91 4.37 -6.87
C GLU A 52 -7.46 5.82 -7.11
N SER A 53 -8.03 6.77 -6.36
CA SER A 53 -7.61 8.17 -6.35
C SER A 53 -6.38 8.45 -5.48
N THR A 54 -5.83 7.45 -4.79
CA THR A 54 -4.65 7.61 -3.93
C THR A 54 -3.42 7.92 -4.77
N GLU A 55 -2.74 9.03 -4.45
CA GLU A 55 -1.48 9.42 -5.09
C GLU A 55 -0.35 8.55 -4.57
N VAL A 56 0.46 8.00 -5.49
CA VAL A 56 1.60 7.12 -5.19
C VAL A 56 2.84 7.64 -5.89
N LEU A 57 3.94 7.65 -5.14
CA LEU A 57 5.26 8.03 -5.62
C LEU A 57 6.25 6.91 -5.31
N VAL A 58 6.92 6.41 -6.34
CA VAL A 58 8.03 5.46 -6.23
C VAL A 58 9.32 6.21 -6.47
N THR A 59 10.25 6.11 -5.53
CA THR A 59 11.57 6.71 -5.62
C THR A 59 12.66 5.64 -5.60
N ASP A 60 13.92 6.06 -5.76
CA ASP A 60 15.05 5.17 -5.58
C ASP A 60 15.31 4.75 -4.11
N GLN A 61 14.51 5.23 -3.14
CA GLN A 61 14.65 4.89 -1.72
C GLN A 61 13.41 4.25 -1.08
N ARG A 62 12.20 4.56 -1.59
CA ARG A 62 10.93 4.13 -0.99
C ARG A 62 9.74 4.32 -1.94
N LEU A 63 8.62 3.73 -1.55
CA LEU A 63 7.29 4.10 -2.01
C LEU A 63 6.66 5.02 -0.98
N LEU A 64 5.98 6.06 -1.44
CA LEU A 64 5.18 6.98 -0.65
C LEU A 64 3.74 6.96 -1.19
N TYR A 65 2.77 7.12 -0.31
CA TYR A 65 1.38 7.30 -0.73
C TYR A 65 0.67 8.35 0.11
N VAL A 66 -0.27 9.04 -0.52
CA VAL A 66 -1.15 10.04 0.12
C VAL A 66 -2.55 9.91 -0.46
N HIS A 67 -3.53 9.77 0.42
CA HIS A 67 -4.94 9.84 0.11
C HIS A 67 -5.59 10.93 0.97
N ALA A 68 -6.26 11.88 0.33
CA ALA A 68 -7.12 12.83 1.01
C ALA A 68 -8.58 12.36 0.83
N ALA A 69 -9.30 12.16 1.93
CA ALA A 69 -10.69 11.76 1.90
C ALA A 69 -11.56 12.86 1.27
N ASP A 70 -12.70 12.46 0.70
CA ASP A 70 -13.68 13.40 0.14
C ASP A 70 -14.17 14.36 1.23
N GLY A 71 -13.82 15.64 1.11
CA GLY A 71 -14.06 16.67 2.13
C GLY A 71 -12.78 17.30 2.70
N GLY A 72 -11.61 16.68 2.49
CA GLY A 72 -10.29 17.26 2.82
C GLY A 72 -9.92 17.24 4.31
N ASP A 73 -10.82 16.75 5.18
CA ASP A 73 -10.62 16.75 6.64
C ASP A 73 -9.72 15.61 7.13
N GLU A 74 -9.55 14.55 6.34
CA GLU A 74 -8.71 13.41 6.66
C GLU A 74 -7.67 13.15 5.56
N ILE A 75 -6.40 13.13 5.95
CA ILE A 75 -5.28 12.75 5.08
C ILE A 75 -4.66 11.48 5.64
N VAL A 76 -4.70 10.42 4.85
CA VAL A 76 -4.01 9.16 5.13
C VAL A 76 -2.75 9.12 4.27
N CYS A 77 -1.59 8.99 4.90
CA CYS A 77 -0.32 8.88 4.20
C CYS A 77 0.58 7.84 4.82
N GLY A 78 1.50 7.29 4.04
CA GLY A 78 2.47 6.33 4.53
C GLY A 78 3.64 6.11 3.57
N GLU A 79 4.58 5.29 4.02
CA GLU A 79 5.76 4.92 3.24
C GLU A 79 6.11 3.44 3.38
N LEU A 80 6.71 2.88 2.33
CA LEU A 80 7.32 1.55 2.31
C LEU A 80 8.76 1.66 1.79
N ARG A 81 9.74 1.34 2.62
CA ARG A 81 11.16 1.42 2.29
C ARG A 81 11.66 0.15 1.62
N TRP A 82 12.66 0.29 0.76
CA TRP A 82 13.27 -0.81 0.01
C TRP A 82 14.06 -1.82 0.85
N LEU A 83 14.15 -1.59 2.15
CA LEU A 83 14.66 -2.54 3.14
C LEU A 83 13.78 -3.78 3.30
N TRP A 84 12.46 -3.68 3.09
CA TRP A 84 11.51 -4.71 3.57
C TRP A 84 10.96 -5.69 2.52
N PRO A 85 10.65 -5.29 1.27
CA PRO A 85 10.02 -6.22 0.32
C PRO A 85 10.92 -7.41 -0.03
N GLN A 86 10.46 -8.63 0.22
CA GLN A 86 11.13 -9.87 -0.13
C GLN A 86 10.74 -10.36 -1.52
N TYR A 87 9.50 -10.12 -1.93
CA TYR A 87 9.00 -10.48 -3.24
C TYR A 87 8.27 -9.31 -3.87
N LEU A 88 8.42 -9.19 -5.19
CA LEU A 88 7.57 -8.37 -6.02
C LEU A 88 6.80 -9.29 -6.97
N ARG A 89 5.48 -9.15 -6.98
CA ARG A 89 4.60 -9.96 -7.83
C ARG A 89 3.76 -9.07 -8.71
N VAL A 90 3.53 -9.51 -9.94
CA VAL A 90 2.48 -8.99 -10.80
C VAL A 90 1.48 -10.10 -11.01
N GLN A 91 0.22 -9.85 -10.64
CA GLN A 91 -0.90 -10.75 -10.86
C GLN A 91 -1.84 -10.10 -11.88
N PRO A 92 -1.79 -10.54 -13.15
CA PRO A 92 -2.72 -10.10 -14.17
C PRO A 92 -4.14 -10.42 -13.74
N GLY A 93 -5.04 -9.47 -13.94
CA GLY A 93 -6.45 -9.73 -13.72
C GLY A 93 -6.95 -10.87 -14.60
N ALA A 94 -7.96 -11.60 -14.13
CA ALA A 94 -8.66 -12.57 -14.95
C ALA A 94 -9.21 -11.89 -16.21
N ARG A 95 -9.21 -12.61 -17.35
CA ARG A 95 -9.95 -12.16 -18.54
C ARG A 95 -11.42 -12.14 -18.17
N GLY A 96 -12.02 -10.96 -18.19
CA GLY A 96 -13.45 -10.81 -17.92
C GLY A 96 -14.27 -11.42 -19.05
N GLY A 97 -15.32 -12.16 -18.70
CA GLY A 97 -16.53 -12.23 -19.53
C GLY A 97 -17.37 -10.95 -19.36
N ASP A 98 -18.70 -11.05 -19.53
CA ASP A 98 -19.71 -9.95 -19.45
C ASP A 98 -19.64 -9.00 -18.22
N ARG A 99 -18.77 -9.23 -17.23
CA ARG A 99 -18.62 -8.41 -16.02
C ARG A 99 -17.32 -7.61 -15.92
N GLY A 100 -16.59 -7.44 -17.02
CA GLY A 100 -15.33 -6.69 -17.04
C GLY A 100 -14.15 -7.50 -16.48
N ALA A 101 -12.94 -7.17 -16.95
CA ALA A 101 -11.72 -7.83 -16.50
C ALA A 101 -11.40 -7.42 -15.05
N ALA A 102 -10.91 -8.37 -14.24
CA ALA A 102 -10.40 -8.01 -12.92
C ALA A 102 -9.18 -7.07 -13.08
N ALA A 103 -8.95 -6.19 -12.10
CA ALA A 103 -7.79 -5.31 -12.12
C ALA A 103 -6.50 -6.12 -11.98
N THR A 104 -5.47 -5.72 -12.71
CA THR A 104 -4.10 -6.23 -12.50
C THR A 104 -3.56 -5.67 -11.19
N GLN A 105 -2.85 -6.52 -10.44
CA GLN A 105 -2.30 -6.17 -9.14
C GLN A 105 -0.78 -6.24 -9.13
N VAL A 106 -0.13 -5.26 -8.53
CA VAL A 106 1.30 -5.27 -8.19
C VAL A 106 1.42 -5.45 -6.68
N GLN A 107 2.13 -6.48 -6.22
CA GLN A 107 2.20 -6.85 -4.80
C GLN A 107 3.65 -6.81 -4.30
N LEU A 108 3.90 -6.04 -3.25
CA LEU A 108 5.15 -5.95 -2.51
C LEU A 108 5.02 -6.74 -1.22
N VAL A 109 5.50 -7.99 -1.24
CA VAL A 109 5.37 -8.91 -0.11
C VAL A 109 6.61 -8.78 0.78
N CYS A 110 6.40 -8.51 2.06
CA CYS A 110 7.44 -8.43 3.08
C CYS A 110 7.44 -9.69 3.95
N GLY A 111 8.61 -10.09 4.44
CA GLY A 111 8.70 -11.17 5.44
C GLY A 111 8.48 -10.62 6.84
N GLY A 112 7.56 -11.19 7.61
CA GLY A 112 7.35 -10.90 9.02
C GLY A 112 8.29 -11.71 9.91
N ALA A 113 8.79 -11.10 10.99
CA ALA A 113 9.61 -11.79 11.99
C ALA A 113 8.83 -12.88 12.75
N ASP A 114 7.50 -12.82 12.71
CA ASP A 114 6.55 -13.79 13.25
C ASP A 114 6.12 -14.85 12.23
N GLY A 115 6.76 -14.90 11.05
CA GLY A 115 6.43 -15.83 9.97
C GLY A 115 5.24 -15.37 9.12
N THR A 116 4.69 -14.18 9.36
CA THR A 116 3.63 -13.61 8.51
C THR A 116 4.17 -13.03 7.21
N HIS A 117 3.30 -12.78 6.24
CA HIS A 117 3.67 -12.21 4.94
C HIS A 117 2.81 -10.97 4.62
N PRO A 118 3.02 -9.84 5.33
CA PRO A 118 2.32 -8.61 5.01
C PRO A 118 2.70 -8.14 3.60
N ALA A 119 1.72 -7.72 2.83
CA ALA A 119 1.92 -7.27 1.47
C ALA A 119 1.18 -5.97 1.20
N MET A 120 1.89 -5.02 0.59
CA MET A 120 1.28 -3.84 0.00
C MET A 120 0.88 -4.15 -1.43
N VAL A 121 -0.38 -3.96 -1.76
CA VAL A 121 -0.95 -4.25 -3.09
C VAL A 121 -1.39 -2.95 -3.73
N LEU A 122 -0.98 -2.75 -4.98
CA LEU A 122 -1.34 -1.63 -5.84
C LEU A 122 -2.23 -2.15 -6.97
N ALA A 123 -3.38 -1.52 -7.23
CA ALA A 123 -4.28 -1.91 -8.32
C ALA A 123 -5.14 -0.74 -8.82
N GLY A 124 -5.59 -0.80 -10.08
CA GLY A 124 -6.51 0.21 -10.65
C GLY A 124 -5.88 1.59 -10.88
N GLY A 125 -6.69 2.60 -11.18
CA GLY A 125 -6.21 3.94 -11.54
C GLY A 125 -5.25 3.94 -12.74
N ASP A 126 -4.09 4.58 -12.61
CA ASP A 126 -3.04 4.69 -13.62
C ASP A 126 -2.31 3.36 -13.89
N ILE A 127 -2.63 2.27 -13.18
CA ILE A 127 -2.17 0.90 -13.47
C ILE A 127 -3.30 -0.03 -13.93
N ALA A 128 -4.24 0.52 -14.70
CA ALA A 128 -5.42 -0.20 -15.19
C ALA A 128 -5.07 -1.39 -16.11
N THR A 129 -3.99 -1.32 -16.88
CA THR A 129 -3.58 -2.39 -17.80
C THR A 129 -2.42 -3.22 -17.27
N VAL A 130 -2.24 -4.42 -17.82
CA VAL A 130 -1.08 -5.28 -17.51
C VAL A 130 0.23 -4.59 -17.87
N ALA A 131 0.26 -3.84 -18.98
CA ALA A 131 1.45 -3.11 -19.40
C ALA A 131 1.83 -2.00 -18.42
N ASP A 132 0.84 -1.27 -17.89
CA ASP A 132 1.08 -0.23 -16.87
C ASP A 132 1.59 -0.84 -15.56
N ALA A 133 1.00 -1.97 -15.15
CA ALA A 133 1.45 -2.71 -13.98
C ALA A 133 2.87 -3.27 -14.15
N ASP A 134 3.22 -3.80 -15.33
CA ASP A 134 4.58 -4.26 -15.64
C ASP A 134 5.59 -3.10 -15.63
N HIS A 135 5.19 -1.93 -16.16
CA HIS A 135 6.02 -0.73 -16.13
C HIS A 135 6.31 -0.30 -14.69
N LEU A 136 5.28 -0.20 -13.85
CA LEU A 136 5.43 0.09 -12.42
C LEU A 136 6.28 -0.96 -11.71
N ALA A 137 6.00 -2.25 -11.92
CA ALA A 137 6.75 -3.33 -11.28
C ALA A 137 8.23 -3.30 -11.69
N ASN A 138 8.55 -3.05 -12.95
CA ASN A 138 9.93 -2.90 -13.39
C ASN A 138 10.61 -1.67 -12.76
N ALA A 139 9.92 -0.54 -12.61
CA ALA A 139 10.44 0.64 -11.91
C ALA A 139 10.75 0.35 -10.43
N ILE A 140 9.81 -0.28 -9.70
CA ILE A 140 10.01 -0.67 -8.30
C ILE A 140 11.14 -1.68 -8.16
N ARG A 141 11.20 -2.68 -9.03
CA ARG A 141 12.26 -3.69 -9.03
C ARG A 141 13.63 -3.06 -9.21
N GLN A 142 13.78 -2.14 -10.17
CA GLN A 142 15.03 -1.42 -10.39
C GLN A 142 15.40 -0.54 -9.19
N ALA A 143 14.42 0.17 -8.60
CA ALA A 143 14.63 0.98 -7.42
C ALA A 143 15.14 0.15 -6.22
N ILE A 144 14.50 -0.98 -5.93
CA ILE A 144 14.90 -1.87 -4.85
C ILE A 144 16.28 -2.49 -5.12
N ALA A 145 16.51 -3.00 -6.34
CA ALA A 145 17.79 -3.60 -6.70
C ALA A 145 18.94 -2.59 -6.57
N ARG A 146 18.75 -1.36 -7.07
CA ARG A 146 19.75 -0.29 -6.98
C ARG A 146 20.03 0.08 -5.53
N PHE A 147 18.98 0.35 -4.75
CA PHE A 147 19.11 0.68 -3.33
C PHE A 147 19.92 -0.38 -2.57
N ARG A 148 19.64 -1.67 -2.82
CA ARG A 148 20.31 -2.77 -2.11
C ARG A 148 21.73 -3.02 -2.57
N VAL A 149 22.05 -2.77 -3.84
CA VAL A 149 23.44 -2.79 -4.33
C VAL A 149 24.24 -1.65 -3.67
N GLU A 150 23.70 -0.43 -3.64
CA GLU A 150 24.34 0.73 -3.03
C GLU A 150 24.51 0.61 -1.51
N ASN A 151 23.69 -0.22 -0.85
CA ASN A 151 23.75 -0.47 0.59
C ASN A 151 24.17 -1.91 0.94
N ALA A 152 24.82 -2.63 0.01
CA ALA A 152 25.12 -4.05 0.15
C ALA A 152 25.90 -4.38 1.44
N GLU A 153 26.93 -3.60 1.76
CA GLU A 153 27.73 -3.79 2.98
C GLU A 153 26.90 -3.64 4.26
N LYS A 154 26.05 -2.60 4.32
CA LYS A 154 25.17 -2.32 5.46
C LYS A 154 24.11 -3.41 5.63
N LEU A 155 23.69 -4.02 4.54
CA LEU A 155 22.72 -5.11 4.51
C LEU A 155 23.36 -6.50 4.68
N GLY A 156 24.69 -6.57 4.83
CA GLY A 156 25.41 -7.83 4.96
C GLY A 156 25.36 -8.71 3.71
N LEU A 157 25.18 -8.12 2.53
CA LEU A 157 25.09 -8.86 1.27
C LEU A 157 26.48 -9.24 0.75
N GLY A 158 26.70 -10.53 0.53
CA GLY A 158 27.92 -11.02 -0.09
C GLY A 158 28.04 -10.60 -1.56
N SER A 159 29.26 -10.62 -2.10
CA SER A 159 29.54 -10.24 -3.50
C SER A 159 28.71 -11.04 -4.52
N GLY A 160 28.42 -12.31 -4.26
CA GLY A 160 27.52 -13.12 -5.07
C GLY A 160 26.09 -12.58 -5.11
N GLN A 161 25.53 -12.20 -3.95
CA GLN A 161 24.18 -11.63 -3.85
C GLN A 161 24.10 -10.24 -4.49
N ALA A 162 25.11 -9.41 -4.30
CA ALA A 162 25.20 -8.11 -4.95
C ALA A 162 25.21 -8.24 -6.48
N ARG A 163 26.00 -9.17 -7.04
CA ARG A 163 25.99 -9.47 -8.49
C ARG A 163 24.62 -9.94 -8.98
N MET A 164 23.92 -10.78 -8.20
CA MET A 164 22.57 -11.21 -8.56
C MET A 164 21.60 -10.03 -8.62
N LEU A 165 21.66 -9.11 -7.65
CA LEU A 165 20.87 -7.87 -7.66
C LEU A 165 21.23 -6.96 -8.83
N SER A 166 22.51 -6.85 -9.19
CA SER A 166 22.94 -6.05 -10.35
C SER A 166 22.35 -6.57 -11.67
N ARG A 167 22.10 -7.88 -11.81
CA ARG A 167 21.41 -8.42 -12.99
C ARG A 167 19.98 -7.92 -13.11
N LEU A 168 19.31 -7.66 -11.99
CA LEU A 168 17.98 -7.06 -11.99
C LEU A 168 17.99 -5.65 -12.60
N LEU A 169 19.13 -4.95 -12.64
CA LEU A 169 19.19 -3.61 -13.25
C LEU A 169 19.22 -3.65 -14.79
N MET A 170 19.54 -4.77 -15.42
CA MET A 170 19.93 -4.79 -16.84
C MET A 170 18.80 -5.06 -17.84
N ALA A 171 17.68 -5.65 -17.43
CA ALA A 171 16.54 -5.90 -18.33
C ALA A 171 15.20 -5.87 -17.56
N PRO A 172 14.08 -5.50 -18.20
CA PRO A 172 12.75 -5.70 -17.62
C PRO A 172 12.50 -7.20 -17.43
N GLU A 173 12.03 -7.58 -16.25
CA GLU A 173 11.69 -8.99 -15.95
C GLU A 173 10.19 -9.23 -16.02
N PHE A 174 9.39 -8.19 -15.79
CA PHE A 174 7.95 -8.27 -15.91
C PHE A 174 7.51 -8.01 -17.36
N SER A 175 6.87 -9.02 -17.95
CA SER A 175 6.27 -9.02 -19.28
C SER A 175 5.08 -9.98 -19.27
N ASN A 176 4.03 -9.56 -18.58
CA ASN A 176 2.81 -10.33 -18.39
C ASN A 176 1.82 -10.08 -19.52
N HIS A 177 0.76 -10.88 -19.53
CA HIS A 177 -0.38 -10.69 -20.42
C HIS A 177 -1.69 -10.93 -19.65
N GLN A 178 -2.79 -10.31 -20.10
CA GLN A 178 -4.09 -10.43 -19.43
C GLN A 178 -4.51 -11.89 -19.30
N GLY A 179 -4.90 -12.29 -18.09
CA GLY A 179 -5.29 -13.66 -17.75
C GLY A 179 -4.15 -14.69 -17.69
N GLY A 180 -2.89 -14.25 -17.74
CA GLY A 180 -1.73 -15.12 -17.49
C GLY A 180 -1.55 -15.45 -16.01
N GLU A 181 -0.63 -16.37 -15.70
CA GLU A 181 -0.34 -16.82 -14.33
C GLU A 181 0.29 -15.73 -13.44
N GLY A 182 0.80 -14.67 -14.05
CA GLY A 182 1.60 -13.65 -13.38
C GLY A 182 3.05 -14.04 -13.20
N GLN A 183 3.84 -13.12 -12.66
CA GLN A 183 5.26 -13.31 -12.41
C GLN A 183 5.61 -12.91 -10.99
N THR A 184 6.60 -13.59 -10.41
CA THR A 184 7.14 -13.29 -9.08
C THR A 184 8.66 -13.19 -9.17
N VAL A 185 9.21 -12.11 -8.64
CA VAL A 185 10.66 -11.89 -8.53
C VAL A 185 11.05 -11.88 -7.06
N SER A 186 12.12 -12.61 -6.73
CA SER A 186 12.74 -12.60 -5.40
C SER A 186 13.71 -11.44 -5.29
N LEU A 187 13.56 -10.64 -4.24
CA LEU A 187 14.39 -9.47 -3.96
C LEU A 187 15.31 -9.83 -2.79
N LEU A 188 16.57 -10.14 -3.08
CA LEU A 188 17.57 -10.51 -2.08
C LEU A 188 17.88 -9.36 -1.12
N GLY A 189 18.18 -9.66 0.15
CA GLY A 189 18.57 -8.66 1.13
C GLY A 189 17.43 -7.93 1.83
N ALA A 190 16.23 -8.51 1.80
CA ALA A 190 15.10 -8.02 2.57
C ALA A 190 15.31 -8.25 4.08
N LEU A 191 14.98 -7.25 4.89
CA LEU A 191 14.89 -7.34 6.34
C LEU A 191 13.47 -7.72 6.77
N LEU A 192 13.37 -8.48 7.86
CA LEU A 192 12.07 -8.88 8.41
C LEU A 192 11.37 -7.70 9.08
N VAL A 193 10.08 -7.54 8.78
CA VAL A 193 9.20 -6.58 9.45
C VAL A 193 8.89 -7.11 10.84
N ARG A 194 9.09 -6.28 11.86
CA ARG A 194 8.69 -6.60 13.24
C ARG A 194 7.30 -6.03 13.49
N ARG A 195 6.37 -6.87 13.92
CA ARG A 195 5.11 -6.40 14.49
C ARG A 195 5.40 -5.77 15.85
N PRO A 196 4.92 -4.55 16.14
CA PRO A 196 4.96 -4.03 17.49
C PRO A 196 4.23 -4.99 18.44
N PRO A 197 4.75 -5.30 19.63
CA PRO A 197 4.00 -6.08 20.60
C PRO A 197 2.66 -5.37 20.86
N ALA A 198 1.56 -6.13 20.88
CA ALA A 198 0.28 -5.60 21.30
C ALA A 198 0.46 -5.08 22.74
N GLU A 199 0.47 -3.77 22.94
CA GLU A 199 0.62 -3.18 24.27
C GLU A 199 -0.50 -3.72 25.15
N ALA A 200 -0.12 -4.24 26.32
CA ALA A 200 -1.04 -4.71 27.34
C ALA A 200 -2.05 -3.60 27.67
N ASP A 201 -3.34 -3.90 27.52
CA ASP A 201 -4.44 -3.06 28.00
C ASP A 201 -4.20 -2.69 29.47
N GLY A 202 -3.78 -1.46 29.76
CA GLY A 202 -3.44 -1.09 31.12
C GLY A 202 -3.04 0.36 31.38
N ILE A 203 -3.38 1.32 30.53
CA ILE A 203 -3.21 2.74 30.88
C ILE A 203 -4.60 3.34 31.15
N SER A 204 -4.91 3.50 32.43
CA SER A 204 -6.09 4.19 32.95
C SER A 204 -6.13 5.64 32.47
N HIS A 205 -7.32 6.08 32.10
CA HIS A 205 -7.62 7.33 31.40
C HIS A 205 -7.48 8.63 32.24
N ASP A 206 -6.75 8.59 33.37
CA ASP A 206 -6.88 9.59 34.44
C ASP A 206 -5.66 10.51 34.64
N GLU A 207 -4.69 10.53 33.72
CA GLU A 207 -3.43 11.27 33.92
C GLU A 207 -2.96 12.07 32.68
N LEU A 208 -3.87 12.77 31.99
CA LEU A 208 -3.51 13.64 30.85
C LEU A 208 -4.03 15.09 30.96
N ALA A 209 -4.48 15.51 32.14
CA ALA A 209 -4.87 16.90 32.38
C ALA A 209 -3.77 17.67 33.13
N ALA A 210 -2.63 17.90 32.47
CA ALA A 210 -1.84 19.10 32.71
C ALA A 210 -0.78 19.29 31.62
N ASP A 211 -0.90 20.43 30.95
CA ASP A 211 0.18 21.29 30.49
C ASP A 211 0.33 21.46 28.96
N VAL A 212 -0.19 22.60 28.50
CA VAL A 212 0.11 23.29 27.25
C VAL A 212 0.44 24.71 27.72
N PRO A 213 1.59 25.34 27.40
CA PRO A 213 1.86 25.76 26.02
C PRO A 213 3.34 26.00 25.60
N THR A 214 3.70 25.77 24.34
CA THR A 214 4.10 26.81 23.34
C THR A 214 4.75 26.18 22.11
N VAL A 215 4.71 26.94 21.02
CA VAL A 215 4.86 26.52 19.62
C VAL A 215 6.29 26.11 19.28
N ASN A 216 6.54 24.80 19.17
CA ASN A 216 7.77 24.29 18.56
C ASN A 216 7.43 23.39 17.35
N LEU A 217 7.69 23.89 16.15
CA LEU A 217 7.34 23.20 14.89
C LEU A 217 8.10 21.87 14.73
N SER A 218 9.29 21.73 15.35
CA SER A 218 10.00 20.45 15.39
C SER A 218 9.33 19.44 16.31
N GLU A 219 8.75 19.88 17.42
CA GLU A 219 7.96 19.00 18.31
C GLU A 219 6.62 18.63 17.67
N ARG A 220 6.03 19.51 16.84
CA ARG A 220 4.85 19.18 16.03
C ARG A 220 5.18 18.18 14.92
N ALA A 221 6.33 18.32 14.26
CA ALA A 221 6.80 17.35 13.26
C ALA A 221 7.20 15.99 13.88
N GLU A 222 7.67 15.99 15.14
CA GLU A 222 7.94 14.78 15.89
C GLU A 222 6.66 14.15 16.44
N SER A 223 5.69 14.97 16.87
CA SER A 223 4.34 14.54 17.24
C SER A 223 3.59 13.94 16.05
N ILE A 224 3.71 14.50 14.84
CA ILE A 224 3.13 13.92 13.63
C ILE A 224 3.83 12.60 13.27
N ARG A 225 5.16 12.50 13.44
CA ARG A 225 5.88 11.23 13.25
C ARG A 225 5.48 10.16 14.27
N ARG A 226 5.25 10.54 15.53
CA ARG A 226 4.74 9.62 16.57
C ARG A 226 3.27 9.25 16.32
N THR A 227 2.44 10.18 15.83
CA THR A 227 1.04 9.92 15.48
C THR A 227 0.91 9.04 14.23
N ALA A 228 1.77 9.21 13.22
CA ALA A 228 1.81 8.33 12.04
C ALA A 228 2.23 6.89 12.41
N ALA A 229 3.19 6.74 13.34
CA ALA A 229 3.53 5.43 13.90
C ALA A 229 2.38 4.82 14.74
N ARG A 230 1.58 5.67 15.41
CA ARG A 230 0.43 5.26 16.23
C ARG A 230 -0.81 4.90 15.38
N ILE A 231 -0.96 5.50 14.19
CA ILE A 231 -2.03 5.17 13.24
C ILE A 231 -1.72 3.89 12.45
N ALA A 232 -0.44 3.64 12.11
CA ALA A 232 -0.02 2.34 11.58
C ALA A 232 -0.23 1.16 12.56
N ALA A 233 -0.39 1.44 13.86
CA ALA A 233 -0.70 0.46 14.90
C ALA A 233 -2.20 0.37 15.28
N ASN A 234 -3.05 1.30 14.83
CA ASN A 234 -4.47 1.38 15.21
C ASN A 234 -5.43 0.62 14.27
N SER A 235 -4.92 -0.08 13.25
CA SER A 235 -5.68 -0.96 12.35
C SER A 235 -6.33 -2.18 13.05
N GLY A 236 -6.20 -2.31 14.37
CA GLY A 236 -6.82 -3.35 15.19
C GLY A 236 -8.16 -3.00 15.88
N ARG A 237 -8.74 -1.80 15.71
CA ARG A 237 -9.96 -1.40 16.45
C ARG A 237 -11.13 -0.90 15.58
N TYR A 238 -11.44 -1.59 14.49
CA TYR A 238 -12.79 -1.49 13.90
C TYR A 238 -13.47 -2.85 13.86
N ARG A 239 -14.26 -3.14 14.90
CA ARG A 239 -15.31 -4.17 14.83
C ARG A 239 -16.54 -3.53 14.18
N PRO A 240 -17.04 -4.01 13.04
CA PRO A 240 -18.38 -3.65 12.63
C PRO A 240 -19.37 -4.41 13.54
N GLY A 241 -19.85 -3.72 14.58
CA GLY A 241 -21.00 -4.15 15.35
C GLY A 241 -22.23 -4.23 14.43
N GLY A 242 -22.90 -5.38 14.46
CA GLY A 242 -23.99 -5.70 13.56
C GLY A 242 -25.25 -4.87 13.77
N ARG A 243 -26.09 -4.89 12.74
CA ARG A 243 -27.54 -4.80 12.89
C ARG A 243 -28.18 -5.85 12.00
N LEU A 244 -28.65 -6.91 12.65
CA LEU A 244 -29.76 -7.72 12.20
C LEU A 244 -30.94 -6.77 11.94
N THR A 245 -31.49 -6.78 10.75
CA THR A 245 -32.91 -6.48 10.56
C THR A 245 -33.57 -7.74 10.05
N ASP A 246 -34.41 -8.29 10.92
CA ASP A 246 -35.42 -9.30 10.64
C ASP A 246 -36.18 -9.00 9.36
N ASN A 247 -36.40 -10.03 8.55
CA ASN A 247 -37.60 -10.09 7.71
C ASN A 247 -38.10 -11.53 7.64
N ARG A 248 -39.03 -11.83 8.56
CA ARG A 248 -39.86 -13.03 8.54
C ARG A 248 -41.33 -12.63 8.56
N ALA A 249 -41.96 -12.65 7.40
CA ALA A 249 -43.37 -12.99 7.13
C ALA A 249 -43.62 -12.67 5.64
N ALA A 250 -44.26 -13.50 4.81
CA ALA A 250 -45.32 -14.45 5.11
C ALA A 250 -45.29 -15.67 4.19
N SER A 251 -45.62 -16.81 4.79
CA SER A 251 -46.11 -18.01 4.12
C SER A 251 -47.41 -17.73 3.38
N ALA A 252 -47.56 -18.30 2.18
CA ALA A 252 -48.87 -18.71 1.67
C ALA A 252 -48.73 -19.97 0.80
N VAL A 253 -49.16 -21.06 1.41
CA VAL A 253 -49.49 -22.36 0.80
C VAL A 253 -50.60 -22.19 -0.24
N MET A 254 -50.52 -22.90 -1.37
CA MET A 254 -51.65 -23.52 -2.10
C MET A 254 -51.06 -24.39 -3.24
N ARG A 255 -50.94 -25.71 -3.05
CA ARG A 255 -51.84 -26.76 -3.62
C ARG A 255 -52.08 -26.62 -5.13
N GLY A 256 -51.62 -27.63 -5.88
CA GLY A 256 -51.80 -27.75 -7.34
C GLY A 256 -53.24 -27.97 -7.81
N PRO A 257 -53.40 -28.34 -9.08
CA PRO A 257 -53.81 -29.73 -9.31
C PRO A 257 -53.15 -30.40 -10.53
N ARG A 258 -53.25 -31.73 -10.50
CA ARG A 258 -52.97 -32.71 -11.55
C ARG A 258 -54.05 -32.69 -12.65
N ARG A 259 -53.60 -33.11 -13.83
CA ARG A 259 -54.29 -33.79 -14.95
C ARG A 259 -55.06 -32.98 -16.00
N GLY A 260 -54.55 -33.11 -17.22
CA GLY A 260 -55.23 -33.28 -18.51
C GLY A 260 -54.23 -33.99 -19.41
#